data_AF-A0A7S6WQ74-F1
#
_entry.id   AF-A0A7S6WQ74-F1
#
_cell.length_a   1.000
_cell.length_b   1.000
_cell.length_c   1.000
_cell.angle_alpha   90.00
_cell.angle_beta   90.00
_cell.angle_gamma   90.00
#
_symmetry.space_group_name_H-M   'P 1'
#
loop_
_entity.id
_entity.type
_entity.pdbx_description
1 polymer ?
#
loop_
_entity_poly.entity_id
_entity_poly.type
_entity_poly.pdbx_seq_one_letter_code
_entity_poly.pdbx_strand_id
1 'polypeptide(L)'
;MNKNGIGKLILIGINYYNENNELLEQYQTSGIIESITENEIKIKRENHKELFTIPNDDRAIIEAKPGEYRERQSGKIIKNPDFISQWIINGTGSKKNIERYKEKGFEL
;
A
#
# COMPACT_ATOMS: atom_id res chain seq x y z
N MET A 1 -12.30 -2.21 -6.05
CA MET A 1 -11.97 -1.22 -7.09
C MET A 1 -12.23 -1.81 -8.45
N ASN A 2 -12.77 -1.01 -9.38
CA ASN A 2 -13.06 -1.44 -10.75
C ASN A 2 -11.83 -1.28 -11.67
N LYS A 3 -11.88 -1.85 -12.89
CA LYS A 3 -10.77 -1.79 -13.87
C LYS A 3 -10.40 -0.36 -14.32
N ASN A 4 -11.23 0.65 -14.10
CA ASN A 4 -10.92 2.04 -14.45
C ASN A 4 -9.83 2.64 -13.56
N GLY A 5 -9.47 1.97 -12.46
CA GLY A 5 -8.32 2.33 -11.63
C GLY A 5 -6.96 2.02 -12.25
N ILE A 6 -6.88 1.25 -13.35
CA ILE A 6 -5.58 0.95 -14.00
C ILE A 6 -4.96 2.23 -14.56
N GLY A 7 -3.65 2.39 -14.37
CA GLY A 7 -2.87 3.57 -14.75
C GLY A 7 -2.94 4.72 -13.75
N LYS A 8 -3.74 4.59 -12.68
CA LYS A 8 -3.93 5.61 -11.64
C LYS A 8 -2.86 5.51 -10.55
N LEU A 9 -2.55 6.64 -9.93
CA LEU A 9 -1.59 6.75 -8.85
C LEU A 9 -2.26 6.46 -7.51
N ILE A 10 -1.73 5.50 -6.76
CA ILE A 10 -2.21 5.14 -5.42
C ILE A 10 -1.13 5.35 -4.38
N LEU A 11 -1.52 5.95 -3.24
CA LEU A 11 -0.72 6.00 -2.02
C LEU A 11 -1.21 4.92 -1.06
N ILE A 12 -0.30 4.11 -0.53
CA ILE A 12 -0.61 2.97 0.33
C ILE A 12 0.06 3.20 1.69
N GLY A 13 -0.73 3.15 2.76
CA GLY A 13 -0.27 3.13 4.15
C GLY A 13 -0.52 1.77 4.79
N ILE A 14 0.47 1.27 5.54
CA ILE A 14 0.38 0.00 6.27
C ILE A 14 0.90 0.20 7.68
N ASN A 15 0.07 -0.15 8.67
CA ASN A 15 0.45 -0.19 10.08
C ASN A 15 0.59 -1.63 10.53
N TYR A 16 1.72 -1.97 11.14
CA TYR A 16 2.00 -3.30 11.68
C TYR A 16 1.85 -3.28 13.20
N TYR A 17 1.07 -4.21 13.76
CA TYR A 17 0.86 -4.35 15.19
C TYR A 17 1.28 -5.75 15.66
N ASN A 18 1.79 -5.83 16.89
CA ASN A 18 2.03 -7.12 17.55
C ASN A 18 0.73 -7.69 18.18
N GLU A 19 0.82 -8.86 18.81
CA GLU A 19 -0.31 -9.52 19.49
C GLU A 19 -0.87 -8.71 20.68
N ASN A 20 -0.09 -7.80 21.24
CA ASN A 20 -0.50 -6.90 22.32
C ASN A 20 -1.14 -5.59 21.79
N ASN A 21 -1.41 -5.50 20.48
CA ASN A 21 -1.86 -4.28 19.80
C ASN A 21 -0.88 -3.10 19.89
N GLU A 22 0.42 -3.36 20.09
CA GLU A 22 1.45 -2.34 20.07
C GLU A 22 1.92 -2.12 18.63
N LEU A 23 2.00 -0.86 18.21
CA LEU A 23 2.47 -0.46 16.88
C LEU A 23 3.96 -0.77 16.74
N LEU A 24 4.30 -1.68 15.82
CA LEU A 24 5.67 -2.08 15.51
C LEU A 24 6.31 -1.19 14.44
N GLU A 25 5.55 -0.85 13.40
CA GLU A 25 6.09 -0.18 12.21
C GLU A 25 4.97 0.54 11.45
N GLN A 26 5.34 1.66 10.81
CA GLN A 26 4.49 2.36 9.87
C GLN A 26 5.20 2.46 8.52
N TYR A 27 4.58 1.87 7.50
CA TYR A 27 5.11 1.84 6.16
C TYR A 27 4.21 2.61 5.20
N GLN A 28 4.81 3.40 4.31
CA GLN A 28 4.12 4.07 3.23
C GLN A 28 4.85 3.83 1.93
N THR A 29 4.09 3.62 0.87
CA THR A 29 4.63 3.48 -0.48
C THR A 29 3.60 3.95 -1.50
N SER A 30 4.05 4.19 -2.73
CA SER A 30 3.20 4.66 -3.81
C SER A 30 3.60 4.06 -5.15
N GLY A 31 2.64 4.03 -6.07
CA GLY A 31 2.90 3.55 -7.42
C GLY A 31 1.69 3.61 -8.33
N ILE A 32 1.89 3.15 -9.55
CA ILE A 32 0.85 3.09 -10.58
C ILE A 32 0.16 1.73 -10.53
N ILE A 33 -1.16 1.72 -10.56
CA ILE A 33 -1.94 0.49 -10.61
C ILE A 33 -1.79 -0.15 -12.00
N GLU A 34 -1.22 -1.36 -12.05
CA GLU A 34 -0.98 -2.10 -13.30
C GLU A 34 -2.08 -3.13 -13.59
N SER A 35 -2.65 -3.74 -12.55
CA SER A 35 -3.68 -4.78 -12.69
C SER A 35 -4.64 -4.75 -11.52
N ILE A 36 -5.90 -5.09 -11.80
CA ILE A 36 -6.99 -5.21 -10.84
C ILE A 36 -7.75 -6.48 -11.17
N THR A 37 -7.83 -7.38 -10.19
CA THR A 37 -8.69 -8.57 -10.21
C THR A 37 -9.77 -8.45 -9.13
N GLU A 38 -10.63 -9.44 -8.98
CA GLU A 38 -11.60 -9.46 -7.88
C GLU A 38 -10.93 -9.48 -6.50
N ASN A 39 -9.76 -10.12 -6.38
CA ASN A 39 -9.11 -10.35 -5.09
C ASN A 39 -7.94 -9.41 -4.82
N GLU A 40 -7.22 -8.99 -5.85
CA GLU A 40 -5.95 -8.28 -5.72
C GLU A 40 -5.79 -7.11 -6.68
N ILE A 41 -5.00 -6.12 -6.24
CA ILE A 41 -4.50 -5.01 -7.05
C ILE A 41 -2.98 -5.11 -7.06
N LYS A 42 -2.38 -5.00 -8.25
CA LYS A 42 -0.92 -4.97 -8.42
C LYS A 42 -0.47 -3.57 -8.79
N ILE A 43 0.56 -3.10 -8.08
CA ILE A 43 1.08 -1.75 -8.15
C ILE A 43 2.55 -1.79 -8.59
N LYS A 44 2.89 -1.02 -9.62
CA LYS A 44 4.27 -0.76 -10.02
C LYS A 44 4.81 0.42 -9.23
N ARG A 45 5.80 0.14 -8.39
CA ARG A 45 6.48 1.15 -7.57
C ARG A 45 7.74 1.62 -8.27
N GLU A 46 8.10 2.88 -8.04
CA GLU A 46 9.35 3.44 -8.56
C GLU A 46 10.55 2.73 -7.93
N ASN A 47 11.57 2.40 -8.73
CA ASN A 47 12.80 1.71 -8.30
C ASN A 47 12.61 0.28 -7.73
N HIS A 48 11.43 -0.33 -7.87
CA HIS A 48 11.20 -1.73 -7.55
C HIS A 48 10.99 -2.55 -8.84
N LYS A 49 11.60 -3.74 -8.90
CA LYS A 49 11.42 -4.68 -10.01
C LYS A 49 10.11 -5.47 -9.88
N GLU A 50 9.79 -5.85 -8.66
CA GLU A 50 8.60 -6.63 -8.33
C GLU A 50 7.36 -5.73 -8.21
N LEU A 51 6.20 -6.26 -8.59
CA LEU A 51 4.92 -5.62 -8.33
C LEU A 51 4.57 -5.75 -6.85
N PHE A 52 3.95 -4.69 -6.32
CA PHE A 52 3.42 -4.66 -4.97
C PHE A 52 1.94 -5.03 -4.97
N THR A 53 1.55 -6.03 -4.20
CA THR A 53 0.18 -6.53 -4.16
C THR A 53 -0.57 -6.02 -2.93
N ILE A 54 -1.80 -5.54 -3.11
CA ILE A 54 -2.76 -5.29 -2.01
C ILE A 54 -4.09 -5.99 -2.29
N PRO A 55 -4.90 -6.32 -1.28
CA PRO A 55 -6.24 -6.82 -1.49
C PRO A 55 -7.11 -5.78 -2.21
N ASN A 56 -8.01 -6.25 -3.06
CA ASN A 56 -9.01 -5.40 -3.70
C ASN A 56 -10.21 -5.20 -2.76
N ASP A 57 -10.03 -4.45 -1.67
CA ASP A 57 -11.09 -4.17 -0.68
C ASP A 57 -11.55 -2.71 -0.76
N ASP A 58 -12.79 -2.49 -1.19
CA ASP A 58 -13.40 -1.15 -1.32
C ASP A 58 -13.52 -0.40 0.02
N ARG A 59 -13.43 -1.09 1.17
CA ARG A 59 -13.42 -0.46 2.49
C ARG A 59 -12.05 0.11 2.83
N ALA A 60 -11.00 -0.40 2.20
CA ALA A 60 -9.61 -0.02 2.45
C ALA A 60 -9.04 0.90 1.36
N ILE A 61 -9.83 1.26 0.33
CA ILE A 61 -9.40 2.07 -0.82
C ILE A 61 -10.42 3.19 -1.01
N ILE A 62 -9.96 4.44 -0.99
CA ILE A 62 -10.79 5.62 -1.18
C ILE A 62 -10.17 6.56 -2.21
N GLU A 63 -10.99 7.39 -2.85
CA GLU A 63 -10.50 8.51 -3.66
C GLU A 63 -9.70 9.48 -2.79
N ALA A 64 -8.53 9.88 -3.28
CA ALA A 64 -7.70 10.83 -2.56
C ALA A 64 -8.21 12.26 -2.81
N LYS A 65 -8.09 13.10 -1.78
CA LYS A 65 -8.27 14.54 -1.97
C LYS A 65 -7.07 15.11 -2.74
N PRO A 66 -7.26 16.06 -3.66
CA PRO A 66 -6.15 16.79 -4.27
C PRO A 66 -5.24 17.42 -3.20
N GLY A 67 -3.93 17.38 -3.42
CA GLY A 67 -2.94 17.90 -2.48
C GLY A 67 -1.57 17.24 -2.61
N GLU A 68 -0.64 17.69 -1.78
CA GLU A 68 0.67 17.09 -1.63
C GLU A 68 0.69 16.16 -0.42
N TYR A 69 1.06 14.91 -0.64
CA TYR A 69 1.23 13.88 0.37
C TYR A 69 2.71 13.58 0.51
N ARG A 70 3.17 13.34 1.74
CA ARG A 70 4.58 13.04 2.01
C ARG A 70 4.70 11.62 2.53
N GLU A 71 5.46 10.78 1.83
CA GLU A 71 5.88 9.48 2.35
C GLU A 71 6.80 9.71 3.55
N ARG A 72 6.42 9.19 4.73
CA ARG A 72 7.17 9.39 5.97
C ARG A 72 8.61 8.87 5.91
N GLN A 73 8.85 7.72 5.26
CA GLN A 73 10.16 7.07 5.25
C GLN A 73 11.13 7.68 4.23
N SER A 74 10.67 7.94 3.00
CA SER A 74 11.52 8.44 1.92
C SER A 74 11.58 9.97 1.86
N GLY A 75 10.62 10.66 2.49
CA GLY A 75 10.41 12.11 2.32
C GLY A 75 9.83 12.50 0.96
N LYS A 76 9.56 11.53 0.08
CA LYS A 76 9.03 11.73 -1.27
C LYS A 76 7.68 12.44 -1.21
N ILE A 77 7.52 13.45 -2.07
CA ILE A 77 6.27 14.16 -2.26
C ILE A 77 5.49 13.50 -3.38
N ILE A 78 4.27 13.06 -3.07
CA ILE A 78 3.29 12.51 -4.00
C ILE A 78 2.25 13.59 -4.23
N LYS A 79 2.15 14.09 -5.45
CA LYS A 79 1.19 15.15 -5.82
C LYS A 79 -0.06 14.53 -6.40
N ASN A 80 -1.21 14.92 -5.87
CA ASN A 80 -2.55 14.53 -6.34
C ASN A 80 -2.65 13.04 -6.69
N PRO A 81 -2.40 12.11 -5.74
CA PRO A 81 -2.75 10.71 -5.97
C PRO A 81 -4.24 10.61 -6.34
N ASP A 82 -4.61 9.60 -7.11
CA ASP A 82 -6.02 9.34 -7.42
C ASP A 82 -6.68 8.58 -6.26
N PHE A 83 -5.93 7.68 -5.60
CA PHE A 83 -6.43 6.84 -4.51
C PHE A 83 -5.51 6.82 -3.30
N ILE A 84 -6.10 6.60 -2.13
CA ILE A 84 -5.40 6.26 -0.90
C ILE A 84 -5.91 4.90 -0.44
N SER A 85 -4.98 4.04 -0.03
CA SER A 85 -5.31 2.77 0.62
C SER A 85 -4.63 2.65 1.98
N GLN A 86 -5.35 2.11 2.97
CA GLN A 86 -4.87 1.97 4.33
C GLN A 86 -5.10 0.55 4.83
N TRP A 87 -4.03 -0.06 5.36
CA TRP A 87 -4.05 -1.42 5.89
C TRP A 87 -3.55 -1.48 7.32
N ILE A 88 -4.04 -2.50 8.03
CA ILE A 88 -3.61 -2.91 9.37
C ILE A 88 -3.24 -4.38 9.28
N ILE A 89 -2.03 -4.72 9.70
CA ILE A 89 -1.55 -6.10 9.80
C ILE A 89 -1.30 -6.41 11.28
N ASN A 90 -2.03 -7.38 11.80
CA ASN A 90 -1.85 -7.89 13.15
C ASN A 90 -1.09 -9.23 13.09
N GLY A 91 -0.12 -9.44 13.98
CA GLY A 91 0.48 -10.77 14.13
C GLY A 91 1.67 -10.81 15.07
N THR A 92 2.36 -11.95 15.13
CA THR A 92 3.61 -12.19 15.89
C THR A 92 4.84 -11.47 15.28
N GLY A 93 4.61 -10.49 14.39
CA GLY A 93 5.52 -10.02 13.34
C GLY A 93 7.00 -10.06 13.65
N SER A 94 7.69 -11.12 13.20
CA SER A 94 9.14 -11.07 13.12
C SER A 94 9.54 -9.98 12.11
N LYS A 95 10.67 -9.31 12.35
CA LYS A 95 11.21 -8.29 11.43
C LYS A 95 11.26 -8.79 9.97
N LYS A 96 11.56 -10.07 9.77
CA LYS A 96 11.60 -10.73 8.46
C LYS A 96 10.25 -10.71 7.73
N ASN A 97 9.13 -10.87 8.45
CA ASN A 97 7.80 -10.85 7.87
C ASN A 97 7.43 -9.43 7.44
N ILE A 98 7.74 -8.42 8.26
CA ILE A 98 7.52 -7.01 7.94
C ILE A 98 8.28 -6.62 6.67
N GLU A 99 9.56 -6.98 6.56
CA GLU A 99 10.35 -6.69 5.36
C GLU A 99 9.80 -7.36 4.10
N ARG A 100 9.25 -8.57 4.20
CA ARG A 100 8.59 -9.24 3.09
C ARG A 100 7.34 -8.48 2.61
N TYR A 101 6.50 -8.00 3.53
CA TYR A 101 5.36 -7.15 3.18
C TYR A 101 5.82 -5.84 2.53
N LYS A 102 6.90 -5.21 3.01
CA LYS A 102 7.44 -3.99 2.39
C LYS A 102 7.96 -4.24 0.96
N GLU A 103 8.49 -5.43 0.69
CA GLU A 103 9.04 -5.78 -0.61
C GLU A 103 7.96 -6.13 -1.65
N LYS A 104 6.95 -6.92 -1.26
CA LYS A 104 5.98 -7.50 -2.22
C LYS A 104 4.52 -7.18 -1.94
N GLY A 105 4.20 -6.65 -0.77
CA GLY A 105 2.83 -6.48 -0.32
C GLY A 105 2.24 -7.77 0.24
N PHE A 106 0.95 -7.98 0.04
CA PHE A 106 0.18 -9.10 0.59
C PHE A 106 0.33 -10.35 -0.29
N GLU A 107 0.43 -11.52 0.35
CA GLU A 107 0.32 -12.81 -0.32
C GLU A 107 -1.14 -13.25 -0.26
N LEU A 108 -1.80 -13.29 -1.42
CA LEU A 108 -3.24 -13.51 -1.59
C LEU A 108 -3.52 -14.69 -2.52
#